data_AF-A0A3N1QHQ2-F1
#
_entry.id   AF-A0A3N1QHQ2-F1
#
_cell.length_a   1.000
_cell.length_b   1.000
_cell.length_c   1.000
_cell.angle_alpha   90.00
_cell.angle_beta   90.00
_cell.angle_gamma   90.00
#
_symmetry.space_group_name_H-M   'P 1'
#
loop_
_entity.id
_entity.type
_entity.pdbx_description
1 polymer ?
#
loop_
_entity_poly.entity_id
_entity_poly.type
_entity_poly.pdbx_seq_one_letter_code
_entity_poly.pdbx_strand_id
1 'polypeptide(L)'
;MDDRFRVDGVDLGVDLRRSVATLDADGCLDARVLAGAVPGAVAEWATVAPQILLARVPVWFDEAGFGATIDPAFVDDLELDEGEAVFALSSRFDLGGRLTVHAGDRLRFVGEVQTPWSESPWRLDVSLAFGGRRRTAV
;
A
#
# COMPACT_ATOMS: atom_id res chain seq x y z
N MET A 1 6.58 12.80 -8.53
CA MET A 1 6.86 11.59 -7.73
C MET A 1 6.80 10.41 -8.67
N ASP A 2 7.72 9.47 -8.55
CA ASP A 2 7.80 8.28 -9.39
C ASP A 2 7.27 7.06 -8.62
N ASP A 3 6.86 6.02 -9.35
CA ASP A 3 6.43 4.75 -8.75
C ASP A 3 7.60 4.12 -8.01
N ARG A 4 7.34 3.68 -6.77
CA ARG A 4 8.39 3.11 -5.91
C ARG A 4 7.84 2.16 -4.89
N PHE A 5 8.67 1.20 -4.51
CA PHE A 5 8.43 0.32 -3.38
C PHE A 5 9.70 0.31 -2.54
N ARG A 6 9.72 1.08 -1.45
CA ARG A 6 10.89 1.18 -0.58
C ARG A 6 10.67 0.46 0.74
N VAL A 7 11.69 -0.29 1.15
CA VAL A 7 11.81 -0.92 2.46
C VAL A 7 13.10 -0.43 3.10
N ASP A 8 13.02 0.24 4.25
CA ASP A 8 14.16 0.85 4.96
C ASP A 8 15.04 1.73 4.06
N GLY A 9 14.41 2.45 3.13
CA GLY A 9 15.09 3.34 2.18
C GLY A 9 15.67 2.64 0.95
N VAL A 10 15.68 1.31 0.90
CA VAL A 10 16.08 0.53 -0.28
C VAL A 10 14.93 0.47 -1.27
N ASP A 11 15.16 0.96 -2.49
CA ASP A 11 14.17 0.93 -3.57
C ASP A 11 14.19 -0.41 -4.30
N LEU A 12 13.09 -1.15 -4.19
CA LEU A 12 12.88 -2.45 -4.84
C LEU A 12 12.17 -2.30 -6.20
N GLY A 13 11.79 -1.08 -6.57
CA GLY A 13 10.95 -0.81 -7.73
C GLY A 13 9.53 -1.39 -7.60
N VAL A 14 8.64 -1.01 -8.51
CA VAL A 14 7.27 -1.52 -8.56
C VAL A 14 7.11 -2.46 -9.76
N ASP A 15 6.51 -3.62 -9.56
CA ASP A 15 6.01 -4.45 -10.65
C ASP A 15 4.69 -3.85 -11.17
N LEU A 16 4.80 -2.94 -12.14
CA LEU A 16 3.65 -2.26 -12.74
C LEU A 16 2.69 -3.20 -13.48
N ARG A 17 3.12 -4.40 -13.87
CA ARG A 17 2.25 -5.35 -14.58
C ARG A 17 1.28 -6.06 -13.63
N ARG A 18 1.69 -6.23 -12.36
CA ARG A 18 0.92 -6.97 -11.36
C ARG A 18 0.34 -6.07 -10.26
N SER A 19 0.80 -4.82 -10.19
CA SER A 19 0.27 -3.79 -9.31
C SER A 19 -1.00 -3.16 -9.89
N VAL A 20 -1.97 -2.90 -9.04
CA VAL A 20 -3.26 -2.30 -9.38
C VAL A 20 -3.78 -1.51 -8.19
N ALA A 21 -4.47 -0.41 -8.45
CA ALA A 21 -5.26 0.29 -7.45
C ALA A 21 -6.54 0.83 -8.08
N THR A 22 -7.63 0.77 -7.33
CA THR A 22 -8.97 1.18 -7.72
C THR A 22 -9.63 1.89 -6.55
N LEU A 23 -10.18 3.07 -6.82
CA LEU A 23 -11.04 3.79 -5.88
C LEU A 23 -12.47 3.70 -6.43
N ASP A 24 -13.38 3.15 -5.64
CA ASP A 24 -14.78 2.99 -6.03
C ASP A 24 -15.60 4.28 -5.78
N ALA A 25 -16.88 4.23 -6.16
CA ALA A 25 -17.79 5.37 -6.02
C ALA A 25 -18.21 5.66 -4.57
N ASP A 26 -18.03 4.68 -3.68
CA ASP A 26 -18.35 4.80 -2.25
C ASP A 26 -17.17 5.40 -1.46
N GLY A 27 -16.04 5.64 -2.12
CA GLY A 27 -14.84 6.20 -1.52
C GLY A 27 -13.93 5.16 -0.89
N CYS A 28 -14.07 3.88 -1.24
CA CYS A 28 -13.22 2.80 -0.75
C CYS A 28 -12.11 2.48 -1.76
N LEU A 29 -10.89 2.36 -1.26
CA LEU A 29 -9.70 2.00 -2.04
C LEU A 29 -9.40 0.50 -1.89
N ASP A 30 -9.29 -0.16 -3.04
CA ASP A 30 -8.64 -1.46 -3.17
C ASP A 30 -7.31 -1.28 -3.92
N ALA A 31 -6.22 -1.75 -3.33
CA ALA A 31 -4.90 -1.69 -3.96
C ALA A 31 -4.09 -2.94 -3.68
N ARG A 32 -3.37 -3.39 -4.70
CA ARG A 32 -2.29 -4.34 -4.58
C ARG A 32 -1.06 -3.75 -5.24
N VAL A 33 -0.02 -3.48 -4.46
CA VAL A 33 1.25 -2.97 -4.98
C VAL A 33 2.33 -4.01 -4.74
N LEU A 34 2.94 -4.54 -5.80
CA LEU A 34 4.03 -5.52 -5.72
C LEU A 34 5.37 -4.82 -5.95
N ALA A 35 6.37 -5.18 -5.15
CA ALA A 35 7.75 -4.83 -5.45
C ALA A 35 8.26 -5.58 -6.69
N GLY A 36 9.19 -4.96 -7.41
CA GLY A 36 9.87 -5.57 -8.55
C GLY A 36 10.98 -6.56 -8.16
N ALA A 37 11.43 -6.51 -6.90
CA ALA A 37 12.52 -7.32 -6.38
C ALA A 37 12.27 -7.73 -4.92
N VAL A 38 12.97 -8.79 -4.49
CA VAL A 38 13.02 -9.24 -3.10
C VAL A 38 14.08 -8.43 -2.33
N PRO A 39 13.83 -7.97 -1.09
CA PRO A 39 14.84 -7.28 -0.30
C PRO A 39 16.05 -8.19 -0.04
N GLY A 40 17.26 -7.66 -0.18
CA GLY A 40 18.49 -8.44 0.01
C GLY A 40 18.60 -9.11 1.38
N ALA A 41 18.08 -8.46 2.44
CA ALA A 41 18.08 -8.98 3.81
C ALA A 41 17.33 -10.31 3.99
N VAL A 42 16.43 -10.66 3.06
CA VAL A 42 15.58 -11.86 3.12
C VAL A 42 15.70 -12.72 1.87
N ALA A 43 16.57 -12.35 0.92
CA ALA A 43 16.66 -12.97 -0.39
C ALA A 43 17.08 -14.45 -0.36
N GLU A 44 17.66 -14.92 0.74
CA GLU A 44 18.06 -16.32 0.92
C GLU A 44 16.87 -17.28 1.12
N TRP A 45 15.72 -16.77 1.58
CA TRP A 45 14.54 -17.59 1.88
C TRP A 45 13.22 -17.04 1.30
N ALA A 46 13.14 -15.75 0.97
CA ALA A 46 11.93 -15.17 0.40
C ALA A 46 11.79 -15.54 -1.08
N THR A 47 10.78 -16.34 -1.40
CA THR A 47 10.50 -16.83 -2.76
C THR A 47 9.55 -15.92 -3.53
N VAL A 48 8.97 -14.91 -2.86
CA VAL A 48 8.04 -13.95 -3.45
C VAL A 48 8.48 -12.52 -3.12
N ALA A 49 8.31 -11.61 -4.07
CA ALA A 49 8.52 -10.19 -3.83
C ALA A 49 7.49 -9.66 -2.82
N PRO A 50 7.87 -8.71 -1.95
CA PRO A 50 6.95 -8.11 -1.01
C PRO A 50 5.83 -7.37 -1.73
N GLN A 51 4.66 -7.34 -1.10
CA GLN A 51 3.52 -6.61 -1.62
C GLN A 51 2.73 -5.95 -0.48
N ILE A 52 2.07 -4.84 -0.81
CA ILE A 52 1.02 -4.24 0.01
C ILE A 52 -0.33 -4.61 -0.58
N LEU A 53 -1.24 -5.04 0.28
CA LEU A 53 -2.65 -5.27 0.00
C LEU A 53 -3.45 -4.29 0.85
N LEU A 54 -4.29 -3.50 0.18
CA LEU A 54 -5.30 -2.65 0.78
C LEU A 54 -6.63 -3.16 0.23
N ALA A 55 -7.51 -3.63 1.08
CA ALA A 55 -8.86 -4.02 0.72
C ALA A 55 -9.82 -3.01 1.35
N ARG A 56 -10.66 -2.40 0.52
CA ARG A 56 -11.80 -1.56 0.93
C ARG A 56 -11.47 -0.49 1.97
N VAL A 57 -10.28 0.12 1.89
CA VAL A 57 -9.85 1.17 2.82
C VAL A 57 -10.64 2.45 2.52
N PRO A 58 -11.50 2.96 3.42
CA PRO A 58 -12.23 4.20 3.17
C PRO A 58 -11.26 5.39 3.09
N VAL A 59 -11.49 6.26 2.13
CA VAL A 59 -10.70 7.47 1.89
C VAL A 59 -11.59 8.68 2.06
N TRP A 60 -11.18 9.60 2.94
CA TRP A 60 -11.89 10.86 3.14
C TRP A 60 -11.24 11.99 2.35
N PHE A 61 -12.10 12.81 1.76
CA PHE A 61 -11.73 14.01 1.04
C PHE A 61 -11.95 15.19 1.98
N ASP A 62 -10.94 15.53 2.79
CA ASP A 62 -10.93 16.85 3.40
C ASP A 62 -10.45 17.88 2.35
N GLU A 63 -10.98 19.10 2.41
CA GLU A 63 -10.68 20.16 1.44
C GLU A 63 -9.20 20.63 1.50
N ALA A 64 -8.40 20.11 2.45
CA ALA A 64 -7.02 20.53 2.71
C ALA A 64 -5.96 19.49 2.28
N GLY A 65 -6.34 18.22 2.09
CA GLY A 65 -5.44 17.11 1.84
C GLY A 65 -6.19 15.79 1.75
N PHE A 66 -6.28 15.25 0.54
CA PHE A 66 -6.77 13.90 0.30
C PHE A 66 -5.99 12.84 1.11
N GLY A 67 -6.62 12.08 2.01
CA GLY A 67 -5.89 11.07 2.78
C GLY A 67 -6.72 10.21 3.74
N ALA A 68 -6.13 9.08 4.13
CA ALA A 68 -6.61 8.21 5.20
C ALA A 68 -5.44 7.84 6.12
N THR A 69 -5.67 7.80 7.43
CA THR A 69 -4.70 7.21 8.36
C THR A 69 -5.05 5.74 8.51
N ILE A 70 -4.07 4.87 8.32
CA ILE A 70 -4.22 3.42 8.55
C ILE A 70 -3.53 3.15 9.88
N ASP A 71 -4.24 3.27 10.99
CA ASP A 71 -3.73 2.82 12.28
C ASP A 71 -4.29 1.44 12.63
N PRO A 72 -3.62 0.66 13.50
CA PRO A 72 -4.10 -0.67 13.87
C PRO A 72 -5.51 -0.68 14.47
N ALA A 73 -5.91 0.39 15.19
CA ALA A 73 -7.26 0.48 15.76
C ALA A 73 -8.32 0.69 14.67
N PHE A 74 -7.99 1.42 13.60
CA PHE A 74 -8.82 1.56 12.42
C PHE A 74 -8.96 0.24 11.64
N VAL A 75 -7.92 -0.60 11.61
CA VAL A 75 -8.01 -1.97 11.03
C VAL A 75 -8.88 -2.87 11.91
N ASP A 76 -8.78 -2.76 13.25
CA ASP A 76 -9.63 -3.52 14.18
C ASP A 76 -11.11 -3.07 14.13
N ASP A 77 -11.38 -1.77 13.92
CA ASP A 77 -12.73 -1.20 13.80
C ASP A 77 -13.39 -1.50 12.43
N LEU A 78 -12.59 -1.70 11.38
CA LEU A 78 -13.02 -2.35 10.14
C LEU A 78 -13.17 -3.84 10.42
N GLU A 79 -14.26 -4.22 11.08
CA GLU A 79 -14.58 -5.62 11.38
C GLU A 79 -14.25 -6.52 10.18
N LEU A 80 -13.58 -7.64 10.47
CA LEU A 80 -12.88 -8.62 9.62
C LEU A 80 -13.60 -9.15 8.35
N ASP A 81 -14.74 -8.58 7.98
CA ASP A 81 -15.48 -8.88 6.76
C ASP A 81 -15.33 -7.80 5.67
N GLU A 82 -14.91 -6.57 5.98
CA GLU A 82 -15.02 -5.46 5.00
C GLU A 82 -13.76 -4.64 4.68
N GLY A 83 -12.62 -4.74 5.39
CA GLY A 83 -11.37 -4.06 4.98
C GLY A 83 -10.09 -4.63 5.60
N GLU A 84 -8.96 -4.60 4.88
CA GLU A 84 -7.68 -5.20 5.32
C GLU A 84 -6.48 -4.40 4.79
N ALA A 85 -5.49 -4.08 5.64
CA ALA A 85 -4.24 -3.44 5.22
C ALA A 85 -3.03 -4.31 5.61
N VAL A 86 -2.44 -4.99 4.64
CA VAL A 86 -1.43 -6.03 4.87
C VAL A 86 -0.18 -5.85 4.04
N PHE A 87 0.95 -6.09 4.69
CA PHE A 87 2.22 -6.39 4.06
C PHE A 87 2.36 -7.90 3.93
N ALA A 88 2.60 -8.41 2.71
CA ALA A 88 2.82 -9.82 2.47
C ALA A 88 4.21 -10.08 1.89
N LEU A 89 4.96 -10.97 2.54
CA LEU A 89 6.28 -11.45 2.14
C LEU A 89 6.45 -12.88 2.68
N SER A 90 5.99 -13.89 1.94
CA SER A 90 5.88 -15.30 2.41
C SER A 90 4.97 -15.53 3.65
N SER A 91 4.61 -14.49 4.39
CA SER A 91 3.65 -14.40 5.50
C SER A 91 2.96 -13.04 5.44
N ARG A 92 1.84 -12.87 6.16
CA ARG A 92 1.05 -11.63 6.21
C ARG A 92 1.31 -10.90 7.53
N PHE A 93 1.43 -9.58 7.47
CA PHE A 93 1.67 -8.70 8.59
C PHE A 93 0.80 -7.46 8.46
N ASP A 94 0.26 -6.98 9.58
CA ASP A 94 -0.55 -5.77 9.59
C ASP A 94 0.30 -4.55 9.28
N LEU A 95 -0.30 -3.61 8.53
CA LEU A 95 0.31 -2.33 8.20
C LEU A 95 -0.18 -1.23 9.13
N GLY A 96 0.76 -0.47 9.70
CA GLY A 96 0.47 0.81 10.33
C GLY A 96 1.10 1.95 9.54
N GLY A 97 0.38 3.04 9.30
CA GLY A 97 0.92 4.19 8.60
C GLY A 97 -0.11 5.19 8.09
N ARG A 98 0.33 5.99 7.12
CA ARG A 98 -0.50 7.00 6.45
C ARG A 98 -0.65 6.65 4.99
N LEU A 99 -1.90 6.63 4.55
CA LEU A 99 -2.29 6.53 3.16
C LEU A 99 -2.68 7.91 2.63
N THR A 100 -2.18 8.26 1.45
CA THR A 100 -2.51 9.51 0.78
C THR A 100 -2.89 9.18 -0.65
N VAL A 101 -4.05 9.64 -1.08
CA VAL A 101 -4.55 9.44 -2.44
C VAL A 101 -4.60 10.80 -3.12
N HIS A 102 -3.72 11.09 -4.07
CA HIS A 102 -3.83 12.32 -4.84
C HIS A 102 -4.93 12.17 -5.90
N ALA A 103 -5.68 13.25 -6.16
CA ALA A 103 -6.87 13.31 -7.00
C ALA A 103 -6.88 12.34 -8.20
N GLY A 104 -7.33 11.11 -7.93
CA GLY A 104 -7.54 10.04 -8.89
C GLY A 104 -6.33 9.56 -9.69
N ASP A 105 -5.10 9.92 -9.35
CA ASP A 105 -3.93 9.58 -10.18
C ASP A 105 -2.79 8.90 -9.42
N ARG A 106 -2.79 8.94 -8.08
CA ARG A 106 -1.68 8.39 -7.31
C ARG A 106 -2.05 7.97 -5.90
N LEU A 107 -1.51 6.82 -5.53
CA LEU A 107 -1.47 6.30 -4.18
C LEU A 107 -0.08 6.56 -3.60
N ARG A 108 -0.03 6.92 -2.32
CA ARG A 108 1.18 6.83 -1.52
C ARG A 108 0.85 6.29 -0.13
N PHE A 109 1.55 5.24 0.25
CA PHE A 109 1.57 4.71 1.61
C PHE A 109 2.94 4.98 2.23
N VAL A 110 2.95 5.54 3.44
CA VAL A 110 4.16 5.67 4.26
C VAL A 110 3.85 5.12 5.64
N GLY A 111 4.58 4.10 6.06
CA GLY A 111 4.26 3.40 7.29
C GLY A 111 5.38 2.49 7.78
N GLU A 112 5.05 1.68 8.77
CA GLU A 112 5.95 0.71 9.37
C GLU A 112 5.26 -0.66 9.45
N VAL A 113 6.04 -1.72 9.35
CA VAL A 113 5.58 -3.09 9.54
C VAL A 113 6.47 -3.82 10.54
N GLN A 114 5.83 -4.46 11.51
CA GLN A 114 6.50 -5.36 12.45
C GLN A 114 6.68 -6.72 11.78
N THR A 115 7.92 -7.21 11.74
CA THR A 115 8.23 -8.53 11.19
C THR A 115 9.10 -9.31 12.17
N PRO A 116 9.03 -10.64 12.22
CA PRO A 116 9.90 -11.46 13.06
C PRO A 116 11.35 -11.52 12.53
N TRP A 117 11.63 -10.93 11.37
CA TRP A 117 12.94 -11.00 10.70
C TRP A 117 13.85 -9.83 11.05
N SER A 118 13.33 -8.84 11.77
CA SER A 118 14.06 -7.65 12.17
C SER A 118 13.66 -7.24 13.58
N GLU A 119 14.63 -6.87 14.41
CA GLU A 119 14.38 -6.35 15.75
C GLU A 119 13.73 -4.95 15.72
N SER A 120 13.90 -4.23 14.60
CA SER A 120 13.29 -2.92 14.36
C SER A 120 12.21 -3.01 13.28
N PRO A 121 11.15 -2.21 13.36
CA PRO A 121 10.09 -2.19 12.35
C PRO A 121 10.66 -1.74 11.01
N TRP A 122 10.25 -2.38 9.93
CA TRP A 122 10.64 -1.96 8.58
C TRP A 122 9.84 -0.75 8.16
N ARG A 123 10.52 0.28 7.67
CA ARG A 123 9.89 1.48 7.12
C ARG A 123 9.52 1.28 5.67
N LEU A 124 8.26 1.57 5.35
CA LEU A 124 7.70 1.44 4.01
C LEU A 124 7.43 2.83 3.42
N ASP A 125 7.87 3.06 2.18
CA ASP A 125 7.42 4.18 1.34
C ASP A 125 7.06 3.63 -0.03
N VAL A 126 5.77 3.48 -0.25
CA VAL A 126 5.20 2.87 -1.46
C VAL A 126 4.39 3.91 -2.18
N SER A 127 4.66 4.13 -3.47
CA SER A 127 3.86 4.99 -4.31
C SER A 127 3.57 4.31 -5.64
N LEU A 128 2.32 4.43 -6.07
CA LEU A 128 1.84 3.89 -7.33
C LEU A 128 0.97 4.95 -8.00
N ALA A 129 1.34 5.38 -9.19
CA ALA A 129 0.44 6.06 -10.08
C ALA A 129 -0.62 5.06 -10.56
N PHE A 130 -1.88 5.36 -10.30
CA PHE A 130 -3.00 4.56 -10.79
C PHE A 130 -3.94 5.49 -11.51
N GLY A 131 -4.02 5.32 -12.83
CA GLY A 131 -4.77 6.21 -13.69
C GLY A 131 -6.26 6.15 -13.38
N GLY A 132 -6.81 7.24 -12.87
CA GLY A 132 -8.19 7.60 -13.09
C GLY A 132 -8.42 7.56 -14.59
N ARG A 133 -9.30 6.68 -15.04
CA ARG A 133 -9.84 6.77 -16.38
C ARG A 133 -10.39 8.19 -16.51
N ARG A 134 -9.70 9.08 -17.23
CA ARG A 134 -10.35 10.27 -17.77
C ARG A 134 -11.53 9.72 -18.53
N ARG A 135 -12.73 9.99 -18.03
CA ARG A 135 -13.96 9.81 -18.78
C ARG A 135 -13.74 10.61 -20.06
N THR A 136 -13.40 9.93 -21.15
CA THR A 136 -13.37 10.54 -22.47
C THR A 136 -14.79 11.04 -22.66
N ALA A 137 -14.98 12.35 -22.61
CA ALA A 137 -16.26 12.95 -22.98
C ALA A 137 -16.50 12.55 -24.44
N VAL A 138 -17.48 11.67 -24.63
CA VAL A 138 -18.09 11.39 -25.94
C VAL A 138 -19.37 12.21 -25.98
#